data_AF-A0A6D2G2R4-F1
#
_entry.id   AF-A0A6D2G2R4-F1
#
_cell.length_a   1.000
_cell.length_b   1.000
_cell.length_c   1.000
_cell.angle_alpha   90.00
_cell.angle_beta   90.00
_cell.angle_gamma   90.00
#
_symmetry.space_group_name_H-M   'P 1'
#
loop_
_entity.id
_entity.type
_entity.pdbx_description
1 polymer ?
#
loop_
_entity_poly.entity_id
_entity_poly.type
_entity_poly.pdbx_seq_one_letter_code
_entity_poly.pdbx_strand_id
1 'polypeptide(L)'
;MSDRLELYLPKDQPDAMKADVVVANILAGPLRELAPLISVLPVEGGLLGLSGILASQAESVCDAYAELFTLDPVVEKEEWCRITGRKK
;
A
#
# COMPACT_ATOMS: atom_id res chain seq x y z
N MET A 1 1.83 21.72 17.23
CA MET A 1 1.64 21.12 15.88
C MET A 1 2.40 19.81 15.72
N SER A 2 2.83 19.16 16.82
CA SER A 2 3.62 17.92 16.77
C SER A 2 2.83 16.68 17.16
N ASP A 3 1.54 16.82 17.52
CA ASP A 3 0.74 15.77 18.17
C ASP A 3 -0.10 14.92 17.20
N ARG A 4 0.28 14.86 15.91
CA ARG A 4 -0.46 14.12 14.87
C ARG A 4 0.32 12.94 14.29
N LEU A 5 1.47 12.61 14.86
CA LEU A 5 2.34 11.55 14.38
C LEU A 5 2.54 10.51 15.49
N GLU A 6 1.96 9.34 15.28
CA GLU A 6 2.21 8.17 16.11
C GLU A 6 3.20 7.26 15.39
N LEU A 7 4.28 6.89 16.08
CA LEU A 7 5.37 6.09 15.54
C LEU A 7 5.44 4.77 16.28
N TYR A 8 5.57 3.69 15.52
CA TYR A 8 5.62 2.34 16.06
C TYR A 8 6.80 1.60 15.46
N LEU A 9 7.46 0.79 16.30
CA LEU A 9 8.26 -0.32 15.79
C LEU A 9 7.31 -1.46 15.37
N PRO A 10 7.71 -2.37 14.48
CA PRO A 10 6.84 -3.44 14.01
C PRO A 10 6.19 -4.28 15.13
N LYS A 11 6.91 -4.50 16.23
CA LYS A 11 6.43 -5.24 17.40
C LYS A 11 5.48 -4.47 18.32
N ASP A 12 5.48 -3.14 18.20
CA ASP A 12 4.72 -2.22 19.06
C ASP A 12 3.50 -1.67 18.31
N GLN A 13 3.26 -2.14 17.07
CA GLN A 13 2.09 -1.75 16.27
C GLN A 13 0.81 -2.28 16.93
N PRO A 14 -0.22 -1.45 17.13
CA PRO A 14 -1.50 -1.91 17.65
C PRO A 14 -2.16 -2.95 16.75
N ASP A 15 -2.57 -4.09 17.32
CA ASP A 15 -3.24 -5.17 16.57
C ASP A 15 -4.53 -4.72 15.86
N ALA A 16 -5.23 -3.75 16.46
CA ALA A 16 -6.47 -3.19 15.93
C ALA A 16 -6.25 -1.98 15.00
N MET A 17 -5.01 -1.70 14.58
CA MET A 17 -4.72 -0.55 13.71
C MET A 17 -5.46 -0.68 12.38
N LYS A 18 -6.31 0.30 12.10
CA LYS A 18 -7.02 0.47 10.83
C LYS A 18 -6.92 1.91 10.38
N ALA A 19 -6.96 2.12 9.07
CA ALA A 19 -6.91 3.45 8.47
C ALA A 19 -7.88 3.58 7.30
N ASP A 20 -8.41 4.79 7.10
CA ASP A 20 -9.19 5.13 5.91
C ASP A 20 -8.31 5.18 4.64
N VAL A 21 -7.02 5.49 4.82
CA VAL A 21 -6.02 5.60 3.75
C VAL A 21 -4.71 4.98 4.22
N VAL A 22 -4.14 4.08 3.41
CA VAL A 22 -2.83 3.49 3.63
C VAL A 22 -1.93 3.82 2.46
N VAL A 23 -0.71 4.28 2.76
CA VAL A 23 0.30 4.60 1.75
C VAL A 23 1.61 3.90 2.08
N ALA A 24 2.24 3.31 1.07
CA ALA A 24 3.59 2.75 1.15
C ALA A 24 4.42 3.19 -0.05
N ASN A 25 5.52 3.91 0.20
CA ASN A 25 6.47 4.34 -0.82
C ASN A 25 7.83 3.67 -0.57
N ILE A 26 7.94 2.41 -0.97
CA ILE A 26 9.09 1.53 -0.75
C ILE A 26 9.31 0.65 -2.00
N LEU A 27 10.39 -0.12 -2.04
CA LEU A 27 10.73 -0.94 -3.21
C LEU A 27 9.66 -2.01 -3.53
N ALA A 28 9.51 -2.35 -4.81
CA ALA A 28 8.53 -3.32 -5.31
C ALA A 28 8.62 -4.72 -4.66
N GLY A 29 9.83 -5.21 -4.37
CA GLY A 29 10.04 -6.49 -3.67
C GLY A 29 9.37 -6.52 -2.30
N PRO A 30 9.77 -5.62 -1.38
CA PRO A 30 9.08 -5.42 -0.10
C PRO A 30 7.57 -5.19 -0.22
N LEU A 31 7.09 -4.43 -1.21
CA LEU A 31 5.66 -4.23 -1.40
C LEU A 31 4.90 -5.54 -1.64
N ARG A 32 5.49 -6.49 -2.37
CA ARG A 32 4.89 -7.82 -2.57
C ARG A 32 4.97 -8.68 -1.32
N GLU A 33 6.13 -8.72 -0.67
CA GLU A 33 6.35 -9.50 0.56
C GLU A 33 5.43 -9.05 1.70
N LEU A 34 5.20 -7.74 1.82
CA LEU A 34 4.36 -7.14 2.84
C LEU A 34 2.89 -7.06 2.45
N ALA A 35 2.48 -7.53 1.27
CA ALA A 35 1.08 -7.46 0.83
C ALA A 35 0.08 -8.04 1.85
N PRO A 36 0.33 -9.19 2.50
CA PRO A 36 -0.58 -9.70 3.53
C PRO A 36 -0.72 -8.77 4.74
N LEU A 37 0.36 -8.07 5.12
CA LEU A 37 0.38 -7.15 6.25
C LEU A 37 -0.25 -5.80 5.90
N ILE A 38 0.05 -5.27 4.71
CA ILE A 38 -0.49 -3.98 4.25
C ILE A 38 -1.99 -4.10 3.98
N SER A 39 -2.44 -5.22 3.41
CA SER A 39 -3.84 -5.41 2.97
C SER A 39 -4.86 -5.43 4.12
N VAL A 40 -4.42 -5.76 5.34
CA VAL A 40 -5.31 -5.75 6.51
C VAL A 40 -5.48 -4.35 7.10
N LEU A 41 -4.61 -3.39 6.80
CA LEU A 41 -4.62 -2.07 7.43
C LEU A 41 -5.78 -1.17 6.97
N PRO A 42 -6.14 -1.10 5.67
CA PRO A 42 -7.31 -0.32 5.27
C PRO A 42 -8.59 -0.90 5.85
N VAL A 43 -9.51 -0.02 6.26
CA VAL A 43 -10.91 -0.38 6.50
C VAL A 43 -11.59 -0.83 5.20
N GLU A 44 -12.77 -1.44 5.31
CA GLU A 44 -13.56 -1.78 4.13
C GLU A 44 -13.90 -0.54 3.30
N GLY A 45 -13.72 -0.59 1.99
CA GLY A 45 -13.81 0.57 1.12
C GLY A 45 -12.70 1.62 1.33
N GLY A 46 -11.69 1.36 2.17
CA GLY A 46 -10.54 2.23 2.41
C GLY A 46 -9.59 2.30 1.21
N LEU A 47 -8.75 3.34 1.17
CA LEU A 47 -7.86 3.63 0.06
C LEU A 47 -6.45 3.07 0.28
N LEU A 48 -5.83 2.64 -0.83
CA LEU A 48 -4.45 2.19 -0.89
C LEU A 48 -3.67 3.03 -1.91
N GLY A 49 -2.45 3.44 -1.56
CA GLY A 49 -1.49 4.06 -2.47
C GLY A 49 -0.10 3.43 -2.34
N LEU A 50 0.38 2.80 -3.40
CA LEU A 50 1.70 2.19 -3.48
C LEU A 50 2.58 2.96 -4.46
N SER A 51 3.84 3.18 -4.08
CA SER A 51 4.85 3.91 -4.86
C SER A 51 6.24 3.33 -4.57
N GLY A 52 7.26 3.75 -5.33
CA GLY A 52 8.62 3.19 -5.25
C GLY A 52 8.79 1.98 -6.19
N ILE A 53 7.98 1.93 -7.25
CA ILE A 53 7.86 0.82 -8.18
C ILE A 53 8.35 1.29 -9.55
N LEU A 54 9.22 0.51 -10.20
CA LEU A 54 9.57 0.72 -11.60
C LEU A 54 8.46 0.18 -12.51
N ALA A 55 8.27 0.77 -13.69
CA ALA A 55 7.23 0.33 -14.64
C ALA A 55 7.28 -1.17 -14.96
N SER A 56 8.49 -1.72 -15.12
CA SER A 56 8.71 -3.16 -15.35
C SER A 56 8.29 -4.07 -14.19
N GLN A 57 8.01 -3.51 -13.01
CA GLN A 57 7.66 -4.25 -11.80
C GLN A 57 6.18 -4.05 -11.40
N ALA A 58 5.47 -3.10 -12.02
CA ALA A 58 4.14 -2.69 -11.61
C ALA A 58 3.11 -3.81 -11.63
N GLU A 59 3.10 -4.63 -12.69
CA GLU A 59 2.18 -5.76 -12.84
C GLU A 59 2.32 -6.76 -11.68
N SER A 60 3.57 -7.16 -11.37
CA SER A 60 3.84 -8.08 -10.26
C SER A 60 3.40 -7.54 -8.89
N VAL A 61 3.38 -6.21 -8.71
CA VAL A 61 2.86 -5.59 -7.50
C VAL A 61 1.33 -5.55 -7.54
N CYS A 62 0.72 -5.27 -8.70
CA CYS A 62 -0.74 -5.32 -8.84
C CYS A 62 -1.30 -6.70 -8.47
N ASP A 63 -0.68 -7.77 -8.98
CA ASP A 63 -1.11 -9.15 -8.74
C ASP A 63 -1.17 -9.49 -7.24
N ALA A 64 -0.20 -8.99 -6.46
CA ALA A 64 -0.13 -9.22 -5.01
C ALA A 64 -1.28 -8.56 -4.23
N TYR A 65 -1.96 -7.56 -4.79
CA TYR A 65 -3.05 -6.83 -4.14
C TYR A 65 -4.41 -7.02 -4.84
N ALA A 66 -4.45 -7.55 -6.07
CA ALA A 66 -5.64 -7.63 -6.91
C ALA A 66 -6.77 -8.48 -6.31
N GLU A 67 -6.46 -9.46 -5.46
CA GLU A 67 -7.48 -10.28 -4.80
C GLU A 67 -8.33 -9.45 -3.83
N LEU A 68 -7.68 -8.56 -3.05
CA LEU A 68 -8.31 -7.82 -1.94
C LEU A 68 -8.67 -6.38 -2.30
N PHE A 69 -8.16 -5.85 -3.41
CA PHE A 69 -8.36 -4.47 -3.83
C PHE A 69 -8.93 -4.38 -5.24
N THR A 70 -9.82 -3.42 -5.43
CA THR A 70 -10.16 -2.90 -6.76
C THR A 70 -9.11 -1.86 -7.12
N LEU A 71 -8.15 -2.25 -7.95
CA LEU A 71 -7.03 -1.39 -8.35
C LEU A 71 -7.43 -0.46 -9.49
N ASP A 72 -6.98 0.79 -9.41
CA ASP A 72 -7.07 1.75 -10.50
C ASP A 72 -5.98 1.45 -11.56
N PRO A 73 -6.10 2.00 -12.78
CA PRO A 73 -5.03 1.95 -13.76
C PRO A 73 -3.72 2.51 -13.19
N VAL A 74 -2.62 1.79 -13.42
CA VAL A 74 -1.28 2.22 -13.01
C VAL A 74 -0.96 3.57 -13.67
N VAL A 75 -0.49 4.52 -12.86
CA VAL A 75 -0.06 5.84 -13.35
C VAL A 75 1.46 5.90 -13.32
N GLU A 76 2.04 6.17 -14.48
CA GLU A 76 3.49 6.27 -14.64
C GLU A 76 3.93 7.74 -14.72
N LYS A 77 5.11 8.01 -14.14
CA LYS A 77 5.84 9.26 -14.30
C LYS A 77 7.31 8.91 -14.51
N GLU A 78 7.79 9.14 -15.72
CA GLU A 78 9.13 8.73 -16.17
C GLU A 78 9.29 7.21 -16.02
N GLU A 79 10.20 6.75 -15.17
CA GLU A 79 10.43 5.32 -14.89
C GLU A 79 9.66 4.79 -13.69
N TRP A 80 8.99 5.68 -12.93
CA TRP A 80 8.34 5.36 -11.67
C TRP A 80 6.83 5.23 -11.82
N CYS A 81 6.25 4.29 -11.09
CA CYS A 81 4.84 3.99 -11.09
C CYS A 81 4.19 4.21 -9.74
N ARG A 82 2.92 4.59 -9.79
CA ARG A 82 1.99 4.61 -8.67
C ARG A 82 0.84 3.67 -8.95
N ILE A 83 0.54 2.82 -7.98
CA ILE A 83 -0.65 1.97 -7.96
C ILE A 83 -1.58 2.50 -6.88
N THR A 84 -2.85 2.70 -7.22
CA THR A 84 -3.89 3.04 -6.24
C THR A 84 -5.02 2.04 -6.31
N GLY A 85 -5.82 1.97 -5.25
CA GLY A 85 -7.02 1.15 -5.26
C GLY A 85 -7.85 1.32 -4.02
N ARG A 86 -8.97 0.60 -4.00
CA ARG A 86 -9.92 0.56 -2.89
C ARG A 86 -10.11 -0.86 -2.39
N LYS A 87 -10.14 -1.05 -1.08
CA LYS A 87 -10.43 -2.35 -0.47
C LYS A 87 -11.85 -2.82 -0.83
N LYS A 88 -12.00 -4.12 -1.10
CA LYS A 88 -13.24 -4.78 -1.56
C LYS A 88 -14.11 -5.31 -0.42
#